data_AF-A0A2T2ZS44-F1
#
_entry.id   AF-A0A2T2ZS44-F1
#
_cell.length_a   1.000
_cell.length_b   1.000
_cell.length_c   1.000
_cell.angle_alpha   90.00
_cell.angle_beta   90.00
_cell.angle_gamma   90.00
#
_symmetry.space_group_name_H-M   'P 1'
#
loop_
_entity.id
_entity.type
_entity.pdbx_description
1 polymer ?
#
loop_
_entity_poly.entity_id
_entity_poly.type
_entity_poly.pdbx_seq_one_letter_code
_entity_poly.pdbx_strand_id
1 'polypeptide(L)'
;GDLNIWNAHNPRERFWASRTKQLHASHVSTHDRLWSCLPYMRPLVTILADSLSWYGADENGGRVHDLLGTRCDPYINTVLSGGQTYDFHCHSNLTRAVLPFGLNEADVHDVLNVFQVTGLDQQGRYFMSPSPAEKGDYIEFLAEQDVLMALSTCPGGDLSLWGFGSDSEKEMIKCCRPLQVQVFELEDDQLLAQGGWKPAEVSKYRERHGMHVPVGEHEAIRKP
;
A
#
# COMPACT_ATOMS: atom_id res chain seq x y z
N GLY A 1 9.73 -2.14 -3.02
CA GLY A 1 8.79 -3.24 -3.29
C GLY A 1 7.39 -2.71 -3.10
N ASP A 2 6.47 -3.02 -4.00
CA ASP A 2 5.17 -2.36 -4.05
C ASP A 2 4.10 -3.32 -3.52
N LEU A 3 3.47 -2.96 -2.40
CA LEU A 3 2.52 -3.80 -1.68
C LEU A 3 1.07 -3.31 -1.83
N ASN A 4 0.17 -4.22 -2.21
CA ASN A 4 -1.27 -4.05 -2.08
C ASN A 4 -1.84 -5.06 -1.07
N ILE A 5 -2.91 -4.65 -0.39
CA ILE A 5 -3.57 -5.43 0.65
C ILE A 5 -5.08 -5.33 0.47
N TRP A 6 -5.76 -6.46 0.45
CA TRP A 6 -7.21 -6.59 0.42
C TRP A 6 -7.67 -7.39 1.64
N ASN A 7 -8.91 -7.20 2.06
CA ASN A 7 -9.59 -8.20 2.89
C ASN A 7 -9.77 -9.48 2.04
N ALA A 8 -9.35 -10.63 2.57
CA ALA A 8 -9.36 -11.90 1.86
C ALA A 8 -10.77 -12.36 1.44
N HIS A 9 -11.79 -11.95 2.19
CA HIS A 9 -13.20 -12.34 1.98
C HIS A 9 -14.02 -11.27 1.26
N ASN A 10 -13.45 -10.07 1.06
CA ASN A 10 -14.13 -8.96 0.42
C ASN A 10 -13.12 -7.99 -0.24
N PRO A 11 -12.75 -8.19 -1.52
CA PRO A 11 -11.74 -7.37 -2.19
C PRO A 11 -12.17 -5.91 -2.43
N ARG A 12 -13.44 -5.56 -2.19
CA ARG A 12 -13.85 -4.15 -2.14
C ARG A 12 -13.23 -3.42 -0.94
N GLU A 13 -13.00 -4.12 0.17
CA GLU A 13 -12.23 -3.61 1.30
C GLU A 13 -10.74 -3.81 1.02
N ARG A 14 -10.03 -2.70 0.78
CA ARG A 14 -8.62 -2.70 0.42
C ARG A 14 -7.88 -1.53 1.04
N PHE A 15 -6.56 -1.62 1.06
CA PHE A 15 -5.69 -0.61 1.64
C PHE A 15 -5.90 0.77 1.00
N TRP A 16 -5.86 1.81 1.84
CA TRP A 16 -6.04 3.20 1.45
C TRP A 16 -4.84 4.05 1.87
N ALA A 17 -3.84 4.13 0.99
CA ALA A 17 -2.59 4.87 1.21
C ALA A 17 -2.82 6.32 1.65
N SER A 18 -3.70 7.06 0.96
CA SER A 18 -3.96 8.47 1.29
C SER A 18 -4.58 8.67 2.67
N ARG A 19 -5.47 7.80 3.12
CA ARG A 19 -6.06 7.87 4.46
C ARG A 19 -5.06 7.46 5.53
N THR A 20 -4.30 6.41 5.27
CA THR A 20 -3.21 5.97 6.15
C THR A 20 -2.21 7.10 6.36
N LYS A 21 -1.81 7.78 5.28
CA LYS A 21 -0.95 8.97 5.32
C LYS A 21 -1.53 10.10 6.16
N GLN A 22 -2.85 10.32 6.08
CA GLN A 22 -3.51 11.36 6.86
C GLN A 22 -3.57 11.04 8.37
N LEU A 23 -3.63 9.76 8.74
CA LEU A 23 -3.71 9.32 10.13
C LEU A 23 -2.33 9.15 10.78
N HIS A 24 -1.32 8.80 9.98
CA HIS A 24 0.05 8.56 10.41
C HIS A 24 0.97 9.65 9.85
N ALA A 25 1.70 9.35 8.79
CA ALA A 25 2.57 10.29 8.09
C ALA A 25 2.76 9.88 6.62
N SER A 26 3.54 10.66 5.86
CA SER A 26 3.91 10.33 4.48
C SER A 26 4.63 8.99 4.32
N HIS A 27 5.18 8.47 5.41
CA HIS A 27 5.90 7.22 5.53
C HIS A 27 5.47 6.54 6.83
N VAL A 28 5.47 5.21 6.86
CA VAL A 28 4.98 4.43 8.00
C VAL A 28 6.08 3.54 8.57
N SER A 29 6.02 3.30 9.87
CA SER A 29 6.96 2.43 10.56
C SER A 29 6.24 1.67 11.69
N THR A 30 7.02 1.04 12.57
CA THR A 30 6.55 0.26 13.71
C THR A 30 5.39 0.96 14.46
N HIS A 31 4.35 0.19 14.75
CA HIS A 31 3.08 0.57 15.38
C HIS A 31 2.07 1.32 14.49
N ASP A 32 2.46 1.80 13.31
CA ASP A 32 1.48 2.37 12.38
C ASP A 32 0.56 1.28 11.82
N ARG A 33 -0.65 1.70 11.45
CA ARG A 33 -1.70 0.81 10.93
C ARG A 33 -1.97 1.14 9.48
N LEU A 34 -2.13 0.12 8.65
CA LEU A 34 -2.55 0.30 7.26
C LEU A 34 -4.07 0.16 7.19
N TRP A 35 -4.73 1.26 6.86
CA TRP A 35 -6.19 1.38 6.97
C TRP A 35 -6.90 1.03 5.67
N SER A 36 -8.09 0.42 5.79
CA SER A 36 -8.95 0.12 4.65
C SER A 36 -9.72 1.33 4.12
N CYS A 37 -10.14 1.26 2.87
CA CYS A 37 -10.91 2.29 2.19
C CYS A 37 -12.34 2.43 2.74
N LEU A 38 -13.04 3.48 2.31
CA LEU A 38 -14.48 3.62 2.58
C LEU A 38 -15.27 2.50 1.86
N PRO A 39 -16.40 2.05 2.44
CA PRO A 39 -16.99 2.49 3.70
C PRO A 39 -16.43 1.78 4.96
N TYR A 40 -15.49 0.85 4.79
CA TYR A 40 -15.03 -0.06 5.84
C TYR A 40 -14.23 0.63 6.94
N MET A 41 -13.19 1.38 6.56
CA MET A 41 -12.40 2.27 7.42
C MET A 41 -11.99 1.65 8.77
N ARG A 42 -11.21 0.56 8.69
CA ARG A 42 -10.58 -0.13 9.84
C ARG A 42 -9.15 -0.59 9.50
N PRO A 43 -8.31 -0.92 10.49
CA PRO A 43 -6.99 -1.47 10.23
C PRO A 43 -7.08 -2.82 9.51
N LEU A 44 -6.30 -2.99 8.44
CA LEU A 44 -6.07 -4.29 7.78
C LEU A 44 -4.86 -5.01 8.39
N VAL A 45 -3.80 -4.26 8.63
CA VAL A 45 -2.58 -4.75 9.28
C VAL A 45 -1.97 -3.67 10.18
N THR A 46 -1.18 -4.09 11.16
CA THR A 46 -0.37 -3.22 12.03
C THR A 46 1.11 -3.58 11.89
N ILE A 47 2.00 -2.61 11.73
CA ILE A 47 3.44 -2.87 11.63
C ILE A 47 3.97 -3.24 13.01
N LEU A 48 4.53 -4.44 13.16
CA LEU A 48 5.10 -4.95 14.41
C LEU A 48 6.56 -4.56 14.58
N ALA A 49 7.31 -4.58 13.48
CA ALA A 49 8.73 -4.27 13.46
C ALA A 49 9.14 -3.72 12.10
N ASP A 50 10.12 -2.83 12.13
CA ASP A 50 10.77 -2.22 10.97
C ASP A 50 12.27 -2.12 11.28
N SER A 51 13.08 -2.92 10.60
CA SER A 51 14.53 -2.93 10.79
C SER A 51 15.21 -1.66 10.30
N LEU A 52 14.54 -0.86 9.47
CA LEU A 52 15.01 0.43 8.96
C LEU A 52 14.43 1.63 9.72
N SER A 53 13.76 1.40 10.85
CA SER A 53 13.20 2.47 11.69
C SER A 53 14.25 3.50 12.18
N TRP A 54 15.53 3.11 12.19
CA TRP A 54 16.66 4.00 12.49
C TRP A 54 16.93 5.07 11.42
N TYR A 55 16.47 4.86 10.17
CA TYR A 55 16.77 5.74 9.04
C TYR A 55 16.24 7.16 9.25
N GLY A 56 15.07 7.29 9.90
CA GLY A 56 14.49 8.59 10.19
C GLY A 56 14.23 9.40 8.93
N ALA A 57 14.73 10.64 8.91
CA ALA A 57 14.76 11.48 7.71
C ALA A 57 16.20 11.77 7.30
N ASP A 58 16.49 11.63 6.01
CA ASP A 58 17.77 12.05 5.43
C ASP A 58 17.89 13.59 5.33
N GLU A 59 19.05 14.05 4.85
CA GLU A 59 19.37 15.48 4.68
C GLU A 59 18.43 16.23 3.71
N ASN A 60 17.75 15.51 2.82
CA ASN A 60 16.77 16.03 1.87
C ASN A 60 15.33 15.85 2.35
N GLY A 61 15.12 15.30 3.55
CA GLY A 61 13.82 14.98 4.12
C GLY A 61 13.23 13.66 3.62
N GLY A 62 14.02 12.83 2.94
CA GLY A 62 13.64 11.51 2.47
C GLY A 62 13.49 10.51 3.61
N ARG A 63 12.52 9.60 3.52
CA ARG A 63 12.24 8.55 4.51
C ARG A 63 11.89 7.24 3.81
N VAL A 64 12.01 6.11 4.52
CA VAL A 64 11.66 4.77 4.00
C VAL A 64 10.16 4.44 4.16
N HIS A 65 9.64 3.52 3.35
CA HIS A 65 8.26 2.99 3.43
C HIS A 65 7.17 4.02 3.09
N ASP A 66 7.18 4.54 1.86
CA ASP A 66 6.36 5.69 1.48
C ASP A 66 4.88 5.39 1.15
N LEU A 67 4.05 6.41 1.38
CA LEU A 67 2.64 6.55 1.00
C LEU A 67 2.37 7.80 0.11
N LEU A 68 3.43 8.38 -0.45
CA LEU A 68 3.39 9.55 -1.33
C LEU A 68 3.16 9.14 -2.78
N GLY A 69 3.82 8.07 -3.22
CA GLY A 69 3.72 7.52 -4.56
C GLY A 69 2.46 6.68 -4.78
N THR A 70 2.30 6.24 -6.03
CA THR A 70 1.21 5.34 -6.44
C THR A 70 1.75 3.93 -6.70
N ARG A 71 2.51 3.77 -7.78
CA ARG A 71 3.28 2.60 -8.24
C ARG A 71 3.82 2.92 -9.62
N CYS A 72 4.93 2.32 -10.04
CA CYS A 72 5.30 2.42 -11.45
C CYS A 72 4.29 1.67 -12.33
N ASP A 73 3.94 2.24 -13.48
CA ASP A 73 2.86 1.73 -14.33
C ASP A 73 3.16 1.89 -15.83
N PRO A 74 2.62 0.99 -16.68
CA PRO A 74 2.88 1.01 -18.12
C PRO A 74 2.27 2.23 -18.82
N TYR A 75 1.24 2.85 -18.24
CA TYR A 75 0.49 3.93 -18.88
C TYR A 75 1.30 5.21 -18.86
N ILE A 76 1.81 5.62 -17.69
CA ILE A 76 2.65 6.80 -17.58
C ILE A 76 3.96 6.63 -18.36
N ASN A 77 4.55 5.42 -18.35
CA ASN A 77 5.72 5.12 -19.15
C ASN A 77 5.44 5.32 -20.65
N THR A 78 4.32 4.79 -21.15
CA THR A 78 3.93 4.95 -22.55
C THR A 78 3.78 6.42 -22.93
N VAL A 79 3.20 7.24 -22.06
CA VAL A 79 3.06 8.69 -22.28
C VAL A 79 4.42 9.40 -22.30
N LEU A 80 5.29 9.11 -21.34
CA LEU A 80 6.56 9.82 -21.16
C LEU A 80 7.68 9.35 -22.11
N SER A 81 7.65 8.09 -22.57
CA SER A 81 8.64 7.51 -23.48
C SER A 81 8.24 7.63 -24.96
N GLY A 82 7.23 8.42 -25.29
CA GLY A 82 6.80 8.62 -26.68
C GLY A 82 6.20 7.36 -27.34
N GLY A 83 5.49 6.54 -26.56
CA GLY A 83 4.79 5.34 -27.05
C GLY A 83 5.51 4.02 -26.84
N GLN A 84 6.67 3.99 -26.18
CA GLN A 84 7.33 2.74 -25.79
C GLN A 84 6.55 2.04 -24.67
N THR A 85 6.34 0.73 -24.80
CA THR A 85 5.57 -0.08 -23.84
C THR A 85 6.47 -1.03 -23.05
N TYR A 86 6.19 -1.20 -21.76
CA TYR A 86 6.88 -2.16 -20.89
C TYR A 86 5.92 -2.77 -19.86
N ASP A 87 5.82 -4.10 -19.84
CA ASP A 87 4.77 -4.84 -19.12
C ASP A 87 5.17 -5.37 -17.74
N PHE A 88 6.38 -5.06 -17.26
CA PHE A 88 6.90 -5.57 -15.98
C PHE A 88 7.02 -4.48 -14.90
N HIS A 89 6.31 -3.36 -15.09
CA HIS A 89 6.03 -2.40 -14.05
C HIS A 89 5.22 -3.02 -12.89
N CYS A 90 5.31 -2.42 -11.70
CA CYS A 90 4.61 -2.89 -10.51
C CYS A 90 3.10 -3.00 -10.72
N HIS A 91 2.48 -2.05 -11.41
CA HIS A 91 1.07 -2.12 -11.77
C HIS A 91 0.71 -3.41 -12.50
N SER A 92 1.47 -3.76 -13.54
CA SER A 92 1.24 -4.97 -14.35
C SER A 92 1.58 -6.25 -13.58
N ASN A 93 2.63 -6.22 -12.75
CA ASN A 93 3.00 -7.34 -11.87
C ASN A 93 1.88 -7.64 -10.86
N LEU A 94 1.37 -6.62 -10.19
CA LEU A 94 0.27 -6.74 -9.22
C LEU A 94 -1.00 -7.22 -9.91
N THR A 95 -1.35 -6.64 -11.06
CA THR A 95 -2.51 -7.07 -11.85
C THR A 95 -2.46 -8.57 -12.14
N ARG A 96 -1.35 -9.06 -12.68
CA ARG A 96 -1.18 -10.50 -12.95
C ARG A 96 -1.21 -11.36 -11.69
N ALA A 97 -0.63 -10.87 -10.59
CA ALA A 97 -0.57 -11.62 -9.34
C ALA A 97 -1.96 -11.87 -8.72
N VAL A 98 -2.92 -10.96 -8.95
CA VAL A 98 -4.26 -11.07 -8.36
C VAL A 98 -5.29 -11.75 -9.25
N LEU A 99 -5.03 -11.95 -10.55
CA LEU A 99 -5.95 -12.66 -11.47
C LEU A 99 -6.37 -14.04 -10.96
N PRO A 100 -5.47 -14.91 -10.41
CA PRO A 100 -5.87 -16.22 -9.90
C PRO A 100 -6.84 -16.17 -8.72
N PHE A 101 -6.96 -15.02 -8.05
CA PHE A 101 -7.86 -14.79 -6.92
C PHE A 101 -9.19 -14.16 -7.35
N GLY A 102 -9.44 -14.03 -8.66
CA GLY A 102 -10.70 -13.50 -9.21
C GLY A 102 -10.78 -11.96 -9.23
N LEU A 103 -9.67 -11.28 -8.96
CA LEU A 103 -9.55 -9.82 -9.06
C LEU A 103 -9.09 -9.44 -10.47
N ASN A 104 -9.19 -8.15 -10.80
CA ASN A 104 -8.73 -7.58 -12.05
C ASN A 104 -7.89 -6.31 -11.82
N GLU A 105 -7.43 -5.70 -12.90
CA GLU A 105 -6.62 -4.48 -12.89
C GLU A 105 -7.23 -3.33 -12.06
N ALA A 106 -8.55 -3.16 -12.10
CA ALA A 106 -9.24 -2.10 -11.37
C ALA A 106 -9.25 -2.31 -9.83
N ASP A 107 -8.92 -3.52 -9.37
CA ASP A 107 -8.79 -3.81 -7.94
C ASP A 107 -7.40 -3.42 -7.39
N VAL A 108 -6.41 -3.25 -8.27
CA VAL A 108 -5.06 -2.75 -7.93
C VAL A 108 -5.14 -1.27 -7.55
N HIS A 109 -4.51 -0.92 -6.44
CA HIS A 109 -4.60 0.39 -5.82
C HIS A 109 -3.23 0.96 -5.47
N ASP A 110 -3.19 2.20 -4.97
CA ASP A 110 -1.94 2.82 -4.53
C ASP A 110 -1.30 2.01 -3.42
N VAL A 111 0.02 1.86 -3.50
CA VAL A 111 0.78 0.86 -2.77
C VAL A 111 1.34 1.42 -1.46
N LEU A 112 1.78 0.52 -0.59
CA LEU A 112 2.89 0.83 0.31
C LEU A 112 4.20 0.56 -0.43
N ASN A 113 5.04 1.58 -0.59
CA ASN A 113 6.35 1.44 -1.22
C ASN A 113 7.40 0.96 -0.19
N VAL A 114 7.40 -0.34 0.08
CA VAL A 114 8.29 -0.99 1.05
C VAL A 114 9.76 -0.79 0.66
N PHE A 115 10.58 -0.33 1.61
CA PHE A 115 12.02 0.00 1.48
C PHE A 115 12.34 1.21 0.61
N GLN A 116 11.38 1.79 -0.10
CA GLN A 116 11.64 2.92 -0.98
C GLN A 116 11.90 4.19 -0.16
N VAL A 117 12.95 4.94 -0.50
CA VAL A 117 13.20 6.27 0.08
C VAL A 117 12.61 7.34 -0.81
N THR A 118 11.71 8.14 -0.24
CA THR A 118 11.10 9.26 -0.97
C THR A 118 10.89 10.47 -0.08
N GLY A 119 10.64 11.61 -0.70
CA GLY A 119 10.26 12.81 0.02
C GLY A 119 9.60 13.83 -0.90
N LEU A 120 9.31 14.99 -0.31
CA LEU A 120 8.88 16.18 -1.05
C LEU A 120 9.95 17.24 -0.87
N ASP A 121 10.40 17.84 -1.96
CA ASP A 121 11.36 18.94 -1.90
C ASP A 121 10.71 20.22 -1.33
N GLN A 122 11.49 21.31 -1.25
CA GLN A 122 11.01 22.60 -0.74
C GLN A 122 9.85 23.21 -1.55
N GLN A 123 9.63 22.75 -2.79
CA GLN A 123 8.51 23.14 -3.64
C GLN A 123 7.34 22.14 -3.58
N GLY A 124 7.44 21.08 -2.79
CA GLY A 124 6.43 20.04 -2.67
C GLY A 124 6.46 19.01 -3.80
N ARG A 125 7.54 18.91 -4.57
CA ARG A 125 7.69 17.93 -5.67
C ARG A 125 8.23 16.61 -5.14
N TYR A 126 7.68 15.52 -5.66
CA TYR A 126 8.10 14.17 -5.31
C TYR A 126 9.53 13.88 -5.82
N PHE A 127 10.35 13.31 -4.95
CA PHE A 127 11.66 12.77 -5.30
C PHE A 127 11.84 11.36 -4.72
N MET A 128 12.80 10.64 -5.29
CA MET A 128 13.22 9.31 -4.86
C MET A 128 14.73 9.33 -4.61
N SER A 129 15.17 8.51 -3.65
CA SER A 129 16.59 8.30 -3.33
C SER A 129 16.90 6.81 -3.26
N PRO A 130 18.19 6.41 -3.36
CA PRO A 130 18.59 5.03 -3.17
C PRO A 130 18.14 4.48 -1.82
N SER A 131 17.59 3.26 -1.84
CA SER A 131 17.17 2.54 -0.62
C SER A 131 18.38 2.17 0.25
N PRO A 132 18.31 2.32 1.59
CA PRO A 132 19.35 1.86 2.52
C PRO A 132 19.25 0.36 2.83
N ALA A 133 18.18 -0.31 2.36
CA ALA A 133 17.91 -1.70 2.71
C ALA A 133 19.00 -2.66 2.24
N GLU A 134 19.46 -3.51 3.15
CA GLU A 134 20.41 -4.59 2.91
C GLU A 134 19.74 -5.96 3.03
N LYS A 135 20.50 -7.02 2.71
CA LYS A 135 20.03 -8.39 2.89
C LYS A 135 19.82 -8.66 4.38
N GLY A 136 18.57 -8.95 4.75
CA GLY A 136 18.18 -9.24 6.12
C GLY A 136 17.33 -8.13 6.74
N ASP A 137 17.25 -6.96 6.11
CA ASP A 137 16.26 -5.96 6.48
C ASP A 137 14.84 -6.44 6.19
N TYR A 138 13.92 -6.07 7.08
CA TYR A 138 12.55 -6.54 7.05
C TYR A 138 11.58 -5.50 7.63
N ILE A 139 10.33 -5.61 7.18
CA ILE A 139 9.17 -5.02 7.82
C ILE A 139 8.19 -6.16 8.13
N GLU A 140 7.66 -6.18 9.34
CA GLU A 140 6.79 -7.24 9.84
C GLU A 140 5.42 -6.68 10.18
N PHE A 141 4.37 -7.45 9.89
CA PHE A 141 2.99 -7.03 10.08
C PHE A 141 2.20 -8.05 10.89
N LEU A 142 1.39 -7.56 11.81
CA LEU A 142 0.25 -8.29 12.35
C LEU A 142 -0.92 -8.13 11.39
N ALA A 143 -1.48 -9.24 10.91
CA ALA A 143 -2.74 -9.24 10.18
C ALA A 143 -3.90 -8.96 11.15
N GLU A 144 -4.47 -7.75 11.11
CA GLU A 144 -5.62 -7.37 11.95
C GLU A 144 -6.93 -7.99 11.43
N GLN A 145 -6.93 -8.37 10.15
CA GLN A 145 -8.02 -9.04 9.44
C GLN A 145 -7.43 -10.19 8.61
N ASP A 146 -8.26 -11.11 8.14
CA ASP A 146 -7.87 -12.03 7.08
C ASP A 146 -7.58 -11.22 5.80
N VAL A 147 -6.35 -11.28 5.32
CA VAL A 147 -5.87 -10.45 4.20
C VAL A 147 -5.37 -11.27 3.03
N LEU A 148 -5.63 -10.77 1.82
CA LEU A 148 -4.91 -11.13 0.61
C LEU A 148 -3.87 -10.04 0.36
N MET A 149 -2.60 -10.42 0.17
CA MET A 149 -1.51 -9.49 -0.07
C MET A 149 -0.82 -9.84 -1.39
N ALA A 150 -0.55 -8.82 -2.21
CA ALA A 150 0.26 -8.95 -3.43
C ALA A 150 1.44 -7.99 -3.35
N LEU A 151 2.65 -8.52 -3.59
CA LEU A 151 3.90 -7.77 -3.52
C LEU A 151 4.61 -7.85 -4.87
N SER A 152 4.94 -6.70 -5.44
CA SER A 152 5.77 -6.60 -6.65
C SER A 152 7.21 -6.22 -6.29
N THR A 153 8.17 -6.99 -6.81
CA THR A 153 9.58 -6.58 -6.87
C THR A 153 9.73 -5.53 -7.96
N CYS A 154 9.85 -4.26 -7.56
CA CYS A 154 9.91 -3.14 -8.50
C CYS A 154 11.08 -3.30 -9.47
N PRO A 155 10.87 -3.13 -10.80
CA PRO A 155 11.95 -3.19 -11.78
C PRO A 155 12.97 -2.07 -11.59
N GLY A 156 12.60 -0.99 -10.87
CA GLY A 156 13.48 0.10 -10.45
C GLY A 156 14.58 -0.31 -9.46
N GLY A 157 14.51 -1.52 -8.89
CA GLY A 157 15.49 -2.02 -7.94
C GLY A 157 15.55 -1.19 -6.66
N ASP A 158 16.76 -0.79 -6.27
CA ASP A 158 17.02 0.11 -5.14
C ASP A 158 16.89 1.60 -5.50
N LEU A 159 16.48 1.92 -6.75
CA LEU A 159 16.37 3.26 -7.34
C LEU A 159 17.68 4.00 -7.57
N SER A 160 18.85 3.35 -7.40
CA SER A 160 20.15 3.96 -7.68
C SER A 160 20.39 4.27 -9.17
N LEU A 161 19.68 3.60 -10.07
CA LEU A 161 19.80 3.72 -11.53
C LEU A 161 18.48 4.13 -12.21
N TRP A 162 17.57 4.78 -11.47
CA TRP A 162 16.21 5.05 -11.95
C TRP A 162 16.15 6.04 -13.14
N GLY A 163 15.26 5.76 -14.09
CA GLY A 163 14.94 6.64 -15.21
C GLY A 163 13.77 6.11 -16.07
N PHE A 164 13.28 6.94 -16.99
CA PHE A 164 12.20 6.57 -17.93
C PHE A 164 12.75 6.06 -19.27
N GLY A 165 12.06 5.08 -19.86
CA GLY A 165 12.36 4.54 -21.19
C GLY A 165 13.17 3.24 -21.19
N SER A 166 13.20 2.58 -22.36
CA SER A 166 13.69 1.20 -22.51
C SER A 166 15.16 0.97 -22.12
N ASP A 167 16.01 2.00 -22.26
CA ASP A 167 17.42 1.89 -21.90
C ASP A 167 17.62 1.99 -20.39
N SER A 168 16.83 2.81 -19.70
CA SER A 168 16.82 2.87 -18.24
C SER A 168 16.32 1.56 -17.62
N GLU A 169 15.30 0.93 -18.20
CA GLU A 169 14.76 -0.36 -17.73
C GLU A 169 15.83 -1.47 -17.66
N LYS A 170 16.72 -1.55 -18.66
CA LYS A 170 17.83 -2.53 -18.71
C LYS A 170 18.90 -2.29 -17.65
N GLU A 171 19.06 -1.05 -17.20
CA GLU A 171 20.01 -0.71 -16.16
C GLU A 171 19.40 -0.95 -14.77
N MET A 172 18.15 -0.53 -14.55
CA MET A 172 17.45 -0.68 -13.28
C MET A 172 17.34 -2.16 -12.84
N ILE A 173 17.10 -3.07 -13.77
CA ILE A 173 16.99 -4.51 -13.45
C ILE A 173 18.27 -5.09 -12.83
N LYS A 174 19.45 -4.49 -13.08
CA LYS A 174 20.73 -4.93 -12.51
C LYS A 174 20.78 -4.72 -10.99
N CYS A 175 20.02 -3.76 -10.47
CA CYS A 175 19.86 -3.48 -9.04
C CYS A 175 18.59 -4.10 -8.46
N CYS A 176 17.80 -4.82 -9.25
CA CYS A 176 16.63 -5.54 -8.76
C CYS A 176 17.05 -6.78 -7.97
N ARG A 177 16.35 -7.04 -6.86
CA ARG A 177 16.60 -8.17 -5.95
C ARG A 177 15.27 -8.84 -5.62
N PRO A 178 15.26 -10.17 -5.42
CA PRO A 178 14.06 -10.86 -4.96
C PRO A 178 13.68 -10.39 -3.56
N LEU A 179 12.37 -10.31 -3.31
CA LEU A 179 11.81 -10.07 -1.97
C LEU A 179 11.28 -11.40 -1.41
N GLN A 180 11.59 -11.68 -0.16
CA GLN A 180 11.09 -12.85 0.55
C GLN A 180 9.88 -12.48 1.40
N VAL A 181 8.81 -13.27 1.31
CA VAL A 181 7.65 -13.16 2.20
C VAL A 181 7.61 -14.41 3.07
N GLN A 182 7.45 -14.23 4.37
CA GLN A 182 7.27 -15.30 5.35
C GLN A 182 5.96 -15.06 6.10
N VAL A 183 5.25 -16.14 6.39
CA VAL A 183 4.00 -16.11 7.15
C VAL A 183 4.23 -16.91 8.42
N PHE A 184 3.91 -16.31 9.56
CA PHE A 184 4.05 -16.89 10.88
C PHE A 184 2.67 -16.99 11.54
N GLU A 185 2.52 -17.99 12.39
CA GLU A 185 1.36 -18.16 13.26
C GLU A 185 1.84 -18.06 14.71
N LEU A 186 1.02 -17.47 15.58
CA LEU A 186 1.33 -17.42 17.01
C LEU A 186 1.30 -18.84 17.58
N GLU A 187 2.30 -19.20 18.39
CA GLU A 187 2.30 -20.48 19.09
C GLU A 187 1.13 -20.63 20.07
N ASP A 188 0.71 -19.52 20.68
CA ASP A 188 -0.50 -19.41 21.52
C ASP A 188 -1.53 -18.52 20.83
N ASP A 189 -2.58 -19.14 20.29
CA ASP A 189 -3.69 -18.46 19.60
C ASP A 189 -4.53 -17.58 20.54
N GLN A 190 -4.41 -17.77 21.86
CA GLN A 190 -5.09 -16.96 22.87
C GLN A 190 -4.27 -15.74 23.30
N LEU A 191 -2.99 -15.63 22.93
CA LEU A 191 -2.09 -14.58 23.41
C LEU A 191 -2.69 -13.17 23.23
N LEU A 192 -3.21 -12.88 22.03
CA LEU A 192 -3.82 -11.59 21.72
C LEU A 192 -5.12 -11.38 22.51
N ALA A 193 -5.97 -12.40 22.60
CA ALA A 193 -7.24 -12.33 23.34
C ALA A 193 -7.03 -12.12 24.85
N GLN A 194 -6.01 -12.75 25.44
CA GLN A 194 -5.60 -12.55 26.84
C GLN A 194 -5.16 -11.10 27.09
N GLY A 195 -4.52 -10.47 26.08
CA GLY A 195 -4.19 -9.04 26.08
C GLY A 195 -5.38 -8.11 25.80
N GLY A 196 -6.60 -8.65 25.65
CA GLY A 196 -7.81 -7.90 25.36
C GLY A 196 -7.92 -7.41 23.90
N TRP A 197 -7.06 -7.90 23.00
CA TRP A 197 -7.16 -7.59 21.58
C TRP A 197 -8.39 -8.28 20.99
N LYS A 198 -9.02 -7.59 20.04
CA LYS A 198 -10.11 -8.11 19.21
C LYS A 198 -9.99 -7.50 17.81
N PRO A 199 -10.38 -8.24 16.75
CA PRO A 199 -10.38 -7.70 15.40
C PRO A 199 -11.17 -6.41 15.32
N ALA A 200 -10.66 -5.44 14.56
CA ALA A 200 -11.35 -4.18 14.35
C ALA A 200 -12.68 -4.38 13.58
N GLU A 201 -13.75 -3.77 14.10
CA GLU A 201 -15.03 -3.68 13.40
C GLU A 201 -14.97 -2.59 12.31
N VAL A 202 -15.78 -2.75 11.27
CA VAL A 202 -15.99 -1.69 10.26
C VAL A 202 -16.58 -0.43 10.91
N SER A 203 -16.39 0.72 10.25
CA SER A 203 -16.95 2.00 10.67
C SER A 203 -18.45 1.90 10.95
N LYS A 204 -18.86 2.46 12.09
CA LYS A 204 -20.28 2.50 12.51
C LYS A 204 -21.06 3.63 11.83
N TYR A 205 -20.45 4.33 10.87
CA TYR A 205 -21.15 5.34 10.09
C TYR A 205 -22.32 4.68 9.36
N ARG A 206 -23.52 5.25 9.48
CA ARG A 206 -24.75 4.61 8.99
C ARG A 206 -24.89 4.61 7.46
N GLU A 207 -23.92 5.18 6.73
CA GLU A 207 -23.91 5.26 5.26
C GLU A 207 -25.17 5.92 4.66
N ARG A 208 -25.90 6.70 5.47
CA ARG A 208 -27.10 7.41 5.01
C ARG A 208 -26.76 8.74 4.33
N HIS A 209 -25.55 9.27 4.52
CA HIS A 209 -25.11 10.54 3.92
C HIS A 209 -26.05 11.73 4.17
N GLY A 210 -26.67 11.76 5.35
CA GLY A 210 -27.68 12.77 5.69
C GLY A 210 -29.03 12.60 4.98
N MET A 211 -29.18 11.56 4.15
CA MET A 211 -30.43 11.22 3.48
C MET A 211 -31.32 10.39 4.42
N HIS A 212 -32.63 10.60 4.30
CA HIS A 212 -33.62 9.76 4.93
C HIS A 212 -34.04 8.68 3.93
N VAL A 213 -34.07 7.42 4.37
CA VAL A 213 -34.64 6.33 3.57
C VAL A 213 -36.16 6.45 3.68
N PRO A 214 -36.89 6.76 2.59
CA PRO A 214 -38.34 6.78 2.65
C PRO A 214 -38.86 5.38 2.96
N VAL A 215 -39.71 5.24 3.99
CA VAL A 215 -40.34 3.96 4.37
C VAL A 215 -41.60 3.63 3.53
N GLY A 216 -41.91 4.45 2.52
CA GLY A 216 -43.02 4.25 1.57
C GLY A 216 -43.53 5.56 0.97
N GLU A 217 -44.38 5.49 -0.06
CA GLU A 217 -44.92 6.65 -0.80
C GLU A 217 -45.65 7.67 0.09
N HIS A 218 -46.19 7.24 1.23
CA HIS A 218 -47.01 8.09 2.10
C HIS A 218 -46.21 9.11 2.93
N GLU A 219 -44.89 8.97 3.08
CA GLU A 219 -44.07 9.90 3.88
C GLU A 219 -43.31 10.94 3.05
N ALA A 220 -43.26 10.79 1.72
CA ALA A 220 -42.63 11.76 0.82
C ALA A 220 -43.34 13.14 0.78
N ILE A 221 -44.54 13.24 1.36
CA ILE A 221 -45.39 14.44 1.29
C ILE A 221 -45.17 15.38 2.50
N ARG A 222 -44.49 14.95 3.56
CA ARG A 222 -44.17 15.84 4.68
C ARG A 222 -42.88 16.62 4.41
N LYS A 223 -43.06 17.77 3.75
CA LYS A 223 -42.07 18.85 3.61
C LYS A 223 -41.78 19.53 4.98
N PRO A 224 -40.61 20.17 5.12
CA PRO A 224 -39.75 20.16 6.31
C PRO A 224 -40.31 20.87 7.54
#